data_AF-A0A7W0TY64-F1
#
_entry.id   AF-A0A7W0TY64-F1
#
_cell.length_a   1.000
_cell.length_b   1.000
_cell.length_c   1.000
_cell.angle_alpha   90.00
_cell.angle_beta   90.00
_cell.angle_gamma   90.00
#
_symmetry.space_group_name_H-M   'P 1'
#
loop_
_entity.id
_entity.type
_entity.pdbx_description
1 polymer ?
#
loop_
_entity_poly.entity_id
_entity_poly.type
_entity_poly.pdbx_seq_one_letter_code
_entity_poly.pdbx_strand_id
1 'polypeptide(L)'
;MLRVSDNGRFLVRDDGSPSFFLADTGWTLLHRLNRAETVRYLDDRAAKGFSAIQVMGISEFDGLSVPNALGDLPFHGTDPARPNEA
;
A
#
# COMPACT_ATOMS: atom_id res chain seq x y z
N MET A 1 14.49 5.27 9.41
CA MET A 1 13.25 5.97 9.08
C MET A 1 13.47 6.77 7.79
N LEU A 2 12.40 7.27 7.15
CA LEU A 2 12.49 8.23 6.04
C LEU A 2 12.30 9.64 6.60
N ARG A 3 13.10 10.60 6.12
CA ARG A 3 12.98 12.02 6.48
C ARG A 3 13.14 12.91 5.25
N VAL A 4 12.67 14.15 5.37
CA VAL A 4 12.97 15.21 4.41
C VAL A 4 14.43 15.65 4.60
N SER A 5 15.16 15.85 3.51
CA SER A 5 16.54 16.36 3.53
C SER A 5 16.61 17.78 4.09
N ASP A 6 17.77 18.19 4.58
CA ASP A 6 17.96 19.50 5.25
C ASP A 6 17.65 20.68 4.32
N ASN A 7 17.82 20.50 3.01
CA ASN A 7 17.47 21.50 2.00
C ASN A 7 15.98 21.46 1.57
N GLY A 8 15.17 20.56 2.13
CA GLY A 8 13.73 20.47 1.88
C GLY A 8 13.32 19.88 0.52
N ARG A 9 14.23 19.23 -0.23
CA ARG A 9 14.00 18.84 -1.63
C ARG A 9 13.99 17.35 -1.91
N PHE A 10 14.53 16.53 -1.02
CA PHE A 10 14.71 15.10 -1.24
C PHE A 10 14.28 14.27 -0.03
N LEU A 11 14.10 12.96 -0.24
CA LEU A 11 13.98 11.99 0.84
C LEU A 11 15.35 11.38 1.14
N VAL A 12 15.64 11.25 2.41
CA VAL A 12 16.88 10.62 2.90
C VAL A 12 16.55 9.67 4.05
N ARG A 13 17.48 8.75 4.34
CA ARG A 13 17.43 7.87 5.52
C ARG A 13 17.98 8.60 6.74
N ASP A 14 17.88 7.96 7.91
CA ASP A 14 18.36 8.53 9.18
C ASP A 14 19.87 8.84 9.14
N ASP A 15 20.64 8.00 8.44
CA ASP A 15 22.09 8.19 8.23
C ASP A 15 22.44 9.27 7.18
N GLY A 16 21.43 9.94 6.61
CA GLY A 16 21.58 10.97 5.59
C GLY A 16 21.78 10.44 4.17
N SER A 17 21.85 9.12 3.96
CA SER A 17 21.94 8.55 2.61
C SER A 17 20.67 8.82 1.80
N PRO A 18 20.78 9.05 0.47
CA PRO A 18 19.61 9.30 -0.37
C PRO A 18 18.62 8.12 -0.39
N SER A 19 17.33 8.43 -0.38
CA SER A 19 16.28 7.46 -0.65
C SER A 19 15.50 7.89 -1.89
N PHE A 20 15.80 7.27 -3.03
CA PHE A 20 15.06 7.51 -4.25
C PHE A 20 13.68 6.83 -4.16
N PHE A 21 12.61 7.60 -4.39
CA PHE A 21 11.23 7.11 -4.33
C PHE A 21 10.78 6.70 -5.73
N LEU A 22 10.99 5.43 -6.09
CA LEU A 22 10.48 4.85 -7.32
C LEU A 22 9.22 4.02 -6.99
N ALA A 23 8.05 4.55 -7.34
CA ALA A 23 6.76 3.93 -7.01
C ALA A 23 6.08 3.28 -8.21
N ASP A 24 5.44 2.13 -7.97
CA ASP A 24 4.39 1.59 -8.85
C ASP A 24 3.00 1.88 -8.26
N THR A 25 1.98 1.81 -9.11
CA THR A 25 0.59 2.10 -8.76
C THR A 25 -0.25 0.82 -8.72
N GLY A 26 -0.34 0.20 -7.54
CA GLY A 26 -1.14 -0.99 -7.27
C GLY A 26 -2.48 -0.66 -6.63
N TRP A 27 -3.27 0.24 -7.23
CA TRP A 27 -4.46 0.85 -6.62
C TRP A 27 -5.36 -0.11 -5.82
N THR A 28 -5.74 -1.23 -6.40
CA THR A 28 -6.68 -2.19 -5.80
C THR A 28 -6.00 -3.43 -5.19
N LEU A 29 -4.68 -3.39 -4.98
CA LEU A 29 -3.89 -4.54 -4.52
C LEU A 29 -4.47 -5.17 -3.23
N LEU A 30 -4.82 -4.34 -2.24
CA LEU A 30 -5.36 -4.82 -0.96
C LEU A 30 -6.79 -5.37 -1.06
N HIS A 31 -7.54 -4.99 -2.11
CA HIS A 31 -8.93 -5.41 -2.30
C HIS A 31 -9.04 -6.66 -3.17
N ARG A 32 -8.20 -6.77 -4.21
CA ARG A 32 -8.38 -7.77 -5.28
C ARG A 32 -7.46 -8.97 -5.17
N LEU A 33 -6.30 -8.84 -4.56
CA LEU A 33 -5.32 -9.92 -4.51
C LEU A 33 -5.39 -10.67 -3.19
N ASN A 34 -5.29 -12.00 -3.26
CA ASN A 34 -4.99 -12.80 -2.09
C ASN A 34 -3.48 -12.75 -1.75
N ARG A 35 -3.10 -13.32 -0.60
CA ARG A 35 -1.71 -13.28 -0.12
C ARG A 35 -0.67 -13.78 -1.13
N ALA A 36 -0.95 -14.88 -1.82
CA ALA A 36 0.01 -15.47 -2.77
C ALA A 36 0.19 -14.58 -4.02
N GLU A 37 -0.89 -13.95 -4.47
CA GLU A 37 -0.87 -13.00 -5.58
C GLU A 37 -0.18 -11.69 -5.19
N THR A 38 -0.42 -11.18 -3.98
CA THR A 38 0.28 -10.02 -3.45
C THR A 38 1.79 -10.25 -3.40
N VAL A 39 2.24 -11.39 -2.87
CA VAL A 39 3.67 -11.74 -2.84
C VAL A 39 4.24 -11.78 -4.25
N ARG A 40 3.56 -12.46 -5.19
CA ARG A 40 4.00 -12.53 -6.59
C ARG A 40 4.12 -11.14 -7.23
N TYR A 41 3.16 -10.26 -7.00
CA TYR A 41 3.22 -8.88 -7.49
C TYR A 41 4.42 -8.15 -6.90
N LEU A 42 4.60 -8.18 -5.57
CA LEU A 42 5.68 -7.48 -4.88
C LEU A 42 7.06 -8.00 -5.28
N ASP A 43 7.23 -9.31 -5.48
CA ASP A 43 8.49 -9.90 -5.94
C ASP A 43 8.87 -9.38 -7.34
N ASP A 44 7.89 -9.31 -8.25
CA ASP A 44 8.10 -8.75 -9.59
C ASP A 44 8.44 -7.25 -9.54
N ARG A 45 7.79 -6.48 -8.65
CA ARG A 45 8.11 -5.06 -8.47
C ARG A 45 9.51 -4.86 -7.89
N ALA A 46 9.90 -5.67 -6.92
CA ALA A 46 11.23 -5.66 -6.33
C ALA A 46 12.29 -6.01 -7.38
N ALA A 47 12.05 -7.02 -8.24
CA ALA A 47 12.95 -7.39 -9.34
C ALA A 47 13.15 -6.26 -10.37
N LYS A 48 12.17 -5.35 -10.49
CA LYS A 48 12.22 -4.16 -11.35
C LYS A 48 12.81 -2.92 -10.67
N GLY A 49 13.17 -3.01 -9.39
CA GLY A 49 13.80 -1.93 -8.63
C GLY A 49 12.82 -0.90 -8.04
N PHE A 50 11.51 -1.16 -8.04
CA PHE A 50 10.56 -0.30 -7.32
C PHE A 50 10.84 -0.34 -5.83
N SER A 51 10.78 0.82 -5.18
CA SER A 51 11.06 1.01 -3.75
C SER A 51 9.82 1.39 -2.94
N ALA A 52 8.69 1.63 -3.62
CA ALA A 52 7.41 1.97 -3.00
C ALA A 52 6.26 1.46 -3.87
N ILE A 53 5.12 1.19 -3.25
CA ILE A 53 3.87 0.84 -3.94
C ILE A 53 2.77 1.75 -3.41
N GLN A 54 2.08 2.45 -4.31
CA GLN A 54 0.89 3.22 -3.96
C GLN A 54 -0.34 2.30 -4.07
N VAL A 55 -1.14 2.26 -3.00
CA VAL A 55 -2.35 1.45 -2.90
C VAL A 55 -3.48 2.28 -2.30
N MET A 56 -4.72 1.90 -2.59
CA MET A 56 -5.86 2.39 -1.82
C MET A 56 -6.01 1.58 -0.54
N GLY A 57 -6.08 2.24 0.61
CA GLY A 57 -6.39 1.58 1.88
C GLY A 57 -7.82 1.01 1.89
N ILE A 58 -8.75 1.70 1.23
CA ILE A 58 -10.12 1.25 0.97
C ILE A 58 -10.38 1.48 -0.51
N SER A 59 -10.86 0.46 -1.22
CA SER A 59 -11.06 0.57 -2.67
C SER A 59 -12.19 1.54 -3.03
N GLU A 60 -11.95 2.38 -4.03
CA GLU A 60 -13.00 3.19 -4.68
C GLU A 60 -14.06 2.32 -5.39
N PHE A 61 -13.73 1.07 -5.74
CA PHE A 61 -14.61 0.13 -6.43
C PHE A 61 -15.39 -0.71 -5.42
N ASP A 62 -16.39 -0.09 -4.81
CA ASP A 62 -17.28 -0.72 -3.82
C ASP A 62 -16.54 -1.30 -2.60
N GLY A 63 -15.37 -0.77 -2.22
CA GLY A 63 -14.54 -1.31 -1.14
C GLY A 63 -15.18 -1.28 0.25
N LEU A 64 -16.31 -0.60 0.42
CA LEU A 64 -17.11 -0.59 1.66
C LEU A 64 -18.17 -1.70 1.72
N SER A 65 -18.53 -2.29 0.58
CA SER A 65 -19.65 -3.25 0.46
C SER A 65 -19.27 -4.56 -0.21
N VAL A 66 -18.19 -4.57 -1.00
CA VAL A 66 -17.58 -5.75 -1.61
C VAL A 66 -16.37 -6.15 -0.80
N PRO A 67 -16.34 -7.37 -0.24
CA PRO A 67 -15.20 -7.84 0.55
C PRO A 67 -13.90 -7.92 -0.26
N ASN A 68 -12.78 -7.92 0.45
CA ASN A 68 -11.47 -8.23 -0.13
C ASN A 68 -11.40 -9.70 -0.61
N ALA A 69 -10.27 -10.10 -1.18
CA ALA A 69 -10.06 -11.47 -1.66
C ALA A 69 -10.15 -12.57 -0.57
N LEU A 70 -10.14 -12.20 0.71
CA LEU A 70 -10.28 -13.11 1.85
C LEU A 70 -11.72 -13.18 2.39
N GLY A 71 -12.61 -12.30 1.91
CA GLY A 71 -14.00 -12.24 2.35
C GLY A 71 -14.29 -11.17 3.41
N ASP A 72 -13.32 -10.29 3.69
CA ASP A 72 -13.44 -9.29 4.76
C ASP A 72 -13.84 -7.90 4.23
N LEU A 73 -14.75 -7.24 4.94
CA LEU A 73 -15.05 -5.82 4.77
C LEU A 73 -14.15 -4.98 5.67
N PRO A 74 -13.81 -3.73 5.29
CA PRO A 74 -12.90 -2.90 6.09
C PRO A 74 -13.48 -2.43 7.43
N PHE A 75 -14.81 -2.40 7.53
CA PHE A 75 -15.54 -1.88 8.70
C PHE A 75 -16.71 -2.78 9.06
N HIS A 76 -17.15 -2.70 10.32
CA HIS A 76 -18.44 -3.25 10.72
C HIS A 76 -19.58 -2.40 10.14
N GLY A 77 -20.25 -2.92 9.11
CA GLY A 77 -21.19 -2.15 8.29
C GLY A 77 -20.42 -1.26 7.33
N THR A 78 -20.58 0.06 7.46
CA THR A 78 -19.83 1.05 6.67
C THR A 78 -19.30 2.20 7.56
N ASP A 79 -19.17 1.95 8.87
CA ASP A 79 -18.79 2.96 9.86
C ASP A 79 -17.26 3.02 10.01
N PRO A 80 -16.59 4.10 9.55
CA PRO A 80 -15.14 4.21 9.63
C PRO A 80 -14.61 4.32 11.06
N ALA A 81 -15.45 4.60 12.06
CA ALA A 81 -15.06 4.56 13.47
C ALA A 81 -15.01 3.13 14.04
N ARG A 82 -15.40 2.12 13.26
CA ARG A 82 -15.49 0.72 13.66
C ARG A 82 -14.74 -0.19 12.67
N PRO A 83 -13.40 -0.15 12.65
CA PRO A 83 -12.57 -1.03 11.82
C PRO A 83 -12.85 -2.50 12.11
N ASN A 84 -12.80 -3.31 11.06
CA ASN A 84 -12.77 -4.76 11.17
C ASN A 84 -11.31 -5.21 11.30
N GLU A 85 -10.98 -5.99 12.33
CA GLU A 85 -9.63 -6.50 12.59
C GLU A 85 -9.33 -7.85 11.93
N ALA A 86 -10.33 -8.44 11.24
CA ALA A 86 -10.18 -9.68 10.49
C ALA A 86 -9.15 -9.58 9.36
#